data_AF-A0A1H5EZY5-F1
#
_entry.id   AF-A0A1H5EZY5-F1
#
_cell.length_a   1.000
_cell.length_b   1.000
_cell.length_c   1.000
_cell.angle_alpha   90.00
_cell.angle_beta   90.00
_cell.angle_gamma   90.00
#
_symmetry.space_group_name_H-M   'P 1'
#
loop_
_entity.id
_entity.type
_entity.pdbx_description
1 polymer ?
#
loop_
_entity_poly.entity_id
_entity_poly.type
_entity_poly.pdbx_seq_one_letter_code
_entity_poly.pdbx_strand_id
1 'polypeptide(L)'
;MKPLYLREDTERQRERLAATARHLHRSGWMPGTSGSVSLRSGDAVLITAHDLDKGRMDARDTVLIDPSEGLPLLGETEWPCAETPVHLALHGYLPDCETVVHVRAAGVTTPAAFARGAGHAGPPAAERNLRSGPAGSTPTMLPALPARPDPGRTADEVRAALDGTAAGAPAALLVADTGVFTWGRDLGEALAALDGIEERSRSPLRPGADAPDPAGWTR
;
A
#
# COMPACT_ATOMS: atom_id res chain seq x y z
N MET A 1 -24.01 6.31 -23.74
CA MET A 1 -22.71 6.32 -23.04
C MET A 1 -22.79 7.41 -21.99
N LYS A 2 -22.60 7.09 -20.71
CA LYS A 2 -22.60 8.10 -19.63
C LYS A 2 -21.32 8.94 -19.78
N PRO A 3 -21.38 10.28 -19.73
CA PRO A 3 -20.16 11.09 -19.71
C PRO A 3 -19.36 10.79 -18.44
N LEU A 4 -18.05 10.63 -18.58
CA LEU A 4 -17.12 10.49 -17.46
C LEU A 4 -16.66 11.88 -17.02
N TYR A 5 -16.69 12.13 -15.71
CA TYR A 5 -16.09 13.33 -15.13
C TYR A 5 -14.64 13.05 -14.75
N LEU A 6 -13.70 13.80 -15.32
CA LEU A 6 -12.30 13.81 -14.91
C LEU A 6 -12.01 15.07 -14.11
N ARG A 7 -11.03 15.03 -13.22
CA ARG A 7 -10.61 16.23 -12.50
C ARG A 7 -9.96 17.23 -13.47
N GLU A 8 -10.22 18.52 -13.26
CA GLU A 8 -9.67 19.60 -14.08
C GLU A 8 -8.13 19.65 -14.04
N ASP A 9 -7.52 19.14 -12.97
CA ASP A 9 -6.07 19.13 -12.75
C ASP A 9 -5.40 17.79 -13.12
N THR A 10 -6.05 16.94 -13.92
CA THR A 10 -5.54 15.60 -14.27
C THR A 10 -4.11 15.61 -14.80
N GLU A 11 -3.72 16.57 -15.65
CA GLU A 11 -2.33 16.66 -16.13
C GLU A 11 -1.31 16.92 -15.01
N ARG A 12 -1.69 17.73 -13.99
CA ARG A 12 -0.86 17.89 -12.79
C ARG A 12 -0.82 16.61 -11.97
N GLN A 13 -1.92 15.85 -11.92
CA GLN A 13 -1.94 14.55 -11.26
C GLN A 13 -0.97 13.56 -11.94
N ARG A 14 -0.88 13.56 -13.28
CA ARG A 14 0.12 12.75 -14.03
C ARG A 14 1.54 13.10 -13.64
N GLU A 15 1.88 14.38 -13.67
CA GLU A 15 3.21 14.85 -13.26
C GLU A 15 3.54 14.49 -11.81
N ARG A 16 2.56 14.65 -10.90
CA ARG A 16 2.70 14.31 -9.48
C ARG A 16 2.91 12.81 -9.29
N LEU A 17 2.16 11.98 -10.01
CA LEU A 17 2.29 10.53 -9.94
C LEU A 17 3.67 10.06 -10.40
N ALA A 18 4.13 10.59 -11.54
CA ALA A 18 5.47 10.31 -12.06
C ALA A 18 6.57 10.78 -11.09
N ALA A 19 6.46 11.99 -10.55
CA ALA A 19 7.41 12.51 -9.56
C ALA A 19 7.46 11.65 -8.30
N THR A 20 6.31 11.13 -7.87
CA THR A 20 6.19 10.22 -6.72
C THR A 20 6.89 8.89 -6.98
N ALA A 21 6.62 8.26 -8.12
CA ALA A 21 7.28 7.01 -8.50
C ALA A 21 8.81 7.19 -8.56
N ARG A 22 9.29 8.30 -9.16
CA ARG A 22 10.72 8.64 -9.18
C ARG A 22 11.30 8.83 -7.78
N HIS A 23 10.55 9.47 -6.87
CA HIS A 23 10.98 9.65 -5.48
C HIS A 23 11.09 8.31 -4.75
N LEU A 24 10.05 7.48 -4.82
CA LEU A 24 10.02 6.16 -4.21
C LEU A 24 11.14 5.25 -4.74
N HIS A 25 11.38 5.27 -6.05
CA HIS A 25 12.50 4.56 -6.66
C HIS A 25 13.85 4.99 -6.08
N ARG A 26 14.14 6.31 -6.04
CA ARG A 26 15.40 6.83 -5.47
C ARG A 26 15.58 6.50 -3.99
N SER A 27 14.48 6.43 -3.25
CA SER A 27 14.48 6.04 -1.83
C SER A 27 14.59 4.53 -1.62
N GLY A 28 14.68 3.71 -2.70
CA GLY A 28 14.85 2.26 -2.63
C GLY A 28 13.54 1.47 -2.48
N TRP A 29 12.38 2.14 -2.53
CA TRP A 29 11.06 1.51 -2.35
C TRP A 29 10.61 0.67 -3.55
N MET A 30 11.02 1.08 -4.75
CA MET A 30 10.58 0.52 -6.04
C MET A 30 11.80 0.09 -6.86
N PRO A 31 12.51 -0.99 -6.48
CA PRO A 31 13.68 -1.44 -7.22
C PRO A 31 13.33 -1.88 -8.65
N GLY A 32 14.13 -1.46 -9.63
CA GLY A 32 13.90 -1.78 -11.04
C GLY A 32 12.57 -1.22 -11.56
N THR A 33 11.76 -2.07 -12.19
CA THR A 33 10.44 -1.71 -12.73
C THR A 33 9.29 -1.94 -11.75
N SER A 34 9.60 -2.35 -10.52
CA SER A 34 8.58 -2.76 -9.57
C SER A 34 7.83 -1.62 -8.92
N GLY A 35 6.67 -1.95 -8.36
CA GLY A 35 5.83 -1.01 -7.64
C GLY A 35 4.96 -0.17 -8.55
N SER A 36 3.96 0.45 -7.96
CA SER A 36 2.99 1.28 -8.66
C SER A 36 2.40 2.31 -7.74
N VAL A 37 1.84 3.37 -8.32
CA VAL A 37 1.08 4.38 -7.58
C VAL A 37 -0.19 4.66 -8.36
N SER A 38 -1.31 4.84 -7.68
CA SER A 38 -2.56 5.30 -8.29
C SER A 38 -3.22 6.44 -7.51
N LEU A 39 -4.02 7.23 -8.22
CA LEU A 39 -4.81 8.35 -7.71
C LEU A 39 -6.22 8.30 -8.30
N ARG A 40 -7.24 8.69 -7.54
CA ARG A 40 -8.57 8.99 -8.10
C ARG A 40 -8.56 10.29 -8.90
N SER A 41 -9.09 10.25 -10.11
CA SER A 41 -9.35 11.41 -10.96
C SER A 41 -10.81 11.43 -11.41
N GLY A 42 -11.68 11.95 -10.54
CA GLY A 42 -13.12 11.97 -10.78
C GLY A 42 -13.68 10.55 -10.83
N ASP A 43 -14.32 10.21 -11.95
CA ASP A 43 -14.88 8.89 -12.23
C ASP A 43 -13.83 7.86 -12.70
N ALA A 44 -12.57 8.27 -12.87
CA ALA A 44 -11.47 7.41 -13.32
C ALA A 44 -10.40 7.21 -12.23
N VAL A 45 -9.50 6.25 -12.47
CA VAL A 45 -8.27 6.07 -11.68
C VAL A 45 -7.08 6.34 -12.59
N LEU A 46 -6.16 7.18 -12.15
CA LEU A 46 -4.87 7.40 -12.80
C LEU A 46 -3.84 6.49 -12.14
N ILE A 47 -3.14 5.67 -12.90
CA ILE A 47 -2.14 4.71 -12.38
C ILE A 47 -0.85 4.74 -13.20
N THR A 48 0.27 4.36 -12.58
CA THR A 48 1.55 4.21 -13.30
C THR A 48 1.46 3.08 -14.34
N ALA A 49 2.04 3.28 -15.52
CA ALA A 49 2.08 2.26 -16.56
C ALA A 49 2.99 1.05 -16.21
N HIS A 50 2.76 -0.06 -16.92
CA HIS A 50 3.47 -1.33 -16.78
C HIS A 50 4.97 -1.25 -17.14
N ASP A 51 5.82 -2.03 -16.47
CA ASP A 51 7.21 -2.33 -16.84
C ASP A 51 8.14 -1.13 -17.15
N LEU A 52 7.87 0.03 -16.57
CA LEU A 52 8.71 1.21 -16.73
C LEU A 52 9.80 1.32 -15.66
N ASP A 53 10.95 1.87 -16.06
CA ASP A 53 11.97 2.36 -15.14
C ASP A 53 11.39 3.50 -14.30
N LYS A 54 11.01 3.18 -13.06
CA LYS A 54 10.37 4.12 -12.12
C LYS A 54 11.24 5.34 -11.83
N GLY A 55 12.55 5.24 -11.99
CA GLY A 55 13.49 6.35 -11.82
C GLY A 55 13.41 7.41 -12.91
N ARG A 56 12.85 7.08 -14.08
CA ARG A 56 12.86 7.94 -15.28
C ARG A 56 11.47 8.29 -15.80
N MET A 57 10.41 7.77 -15.18
CA MET A 57 9.03 8.03 -15.57
C MET A 57 8.74 9.53 -15.77
N ASP A 58 7.89 9.88 -16.72
CA ASP A 58 7.29 11.21 -16.87
C ASP A 58 5.74 11.15 -16.86
N ALA A 59 5.06 12.24 -17.17
CA ALA A 59 3.59 12.29 -17.14
C ALA A 59 2.92 11.33 -18.15
N ARG A 60 3.59 11.02 -19.27
CA ARG A 60 3.09 10.10 -20.31
C ARG A 60 3.15 8.64 -19.88
N ASP A 61 3.98 8.34 -18.88
CA ASP A 61 4.15 7.02 -18.28
C ASP A 61 3.06 6.67 -17.26
N THR A 62 1.90 7.30 -17.41
CA THR A 62 0.72 7.13 -16.55
C THR A 62 -0.49 6.89 -17.44
N VAL A 63 -1.47 6.15 -16.93
CA VAL A 63 -2.66 5.76 -17.68
C VAL A 63 -3.91 6.03 -16.86
N LEU A 64 -4.89 6.69 -17.47
CA LEU A 64 -6.25 6.76 -16.94
C LEU A 64 -6.99 5.46 -17.27
N ILE A 65 -7.53 4.82 -16.25
CA ILE A 65 -8.28 3.58 -16.38
C ILE A 65 -9.71 3.74 -15.87
N ASP A 66 -10.61 2.98 -16.49
CA ASP A 66 -11.96 2.77 -15.96
C ASP A 66 -11.88 1.94 -14.67
N PRO A 67 -12.53 2.37 -13.57
CA PRO A 67 -12.42 1.69 -12.29
C PRO A 67 -13.20 0.37 -12.20
N SER A 68 -14.10 0.08 -13.15
CA SER A 68 -14.90 -1.16 -13.16
C SER A 68 -14.17 -2.31 -13.83
N GLU A 69 -13.47 -2.06 -14.94
CA GLU A 69 -12.75 -3.09 -15.70
C GLU A 69 -11.22 -2.99 -15.56
N GLY A 70 -10.70 -1.84 -15.14
CA GLY A 70 -9.26 -1.56 -15.10
C GLY A 70 -8.63 -1.39 -16.47
N LEU A 71 -9.44 -1.11 -17.50
CA LEU A 71 -8.96 -0.89 -18.86
C LEU A 71 -8.62 0.58 -19.10
N PRO A 72 -7.61 0.88 -19.93
CA PRO A 72 -7.31 2.24 -20.36
C PRO A 72 -8.53 2.93 -20.96
N LEU A 73 -8.74 4.21 -20.61
CA LEU A 73 -9.74 5.04 -21.27
C LEU A 73 -9.34 5.33 -22.72
N LEU A 74 -10.33 5.69 -23.54
CA LEU A 74 -10.10 6.00 -24.94
C LEU A 74 -9.10 7.16 -25.09
N GLY A 75 -8.04 6.93 -25.86
CA GLY A 75 -6.98 7.91 -26.13
C GLY A 75 -5.70 7.70 -25.33
N GLU A 76 -5.74 6.87 -24.28
CA GLU A 76 -4.53 6.41 -23.60
C GLU A 76 -3.78 5.41 -24.49
N THR A 77 -2.45 5.50 -24.49
CA THR A 77 -1.57 4.62 -25.29
C THR A 77 -0.84 3.57 -24.46
N GLU A 78 -0.75 3.81 -23.15
CA GLU A 78 -0.05 2.93 -22.21
C GLU A 78 -1.00 1.91 -21.58
N TRP A 79 -0.42 0.81 -21.09
CA TRP A 79 -1.14 -0.22 -20.33
C TRP A 79 -0.85 -0.11 -18.84
N PRO A 80 -1.85 -0.32 -17.97
CA PRO A 80 -1.67 -0.25 -16.53
C PRO A 80 -0.87 -1.44 -16.01
N CYS A 81 -0.28 -1.30 -14.83
CA CYS A 81 0.55 -2.35 -14.22
C CYS A 81 -0.27 -3.60 -13.83
N ALA A 82 0.42 -4.73 -13.64
CA ALA A 82 -0.23 -6.01 -13.29
C ALA A 82 -0.96 -5.98 -11.94
N GLU A 83 -0.55 -5.08 -11.04
CA GLU A 83 -1.11 -4.88 -9.71
C GLU A 83 -2.43 -4.09 -9.70
N THR A 84 -2.89 -3.61 -10.85
CA THR A 84 -4.12 -2.81 -11.00
C THR A 84 -5.33 -3.38 -10.28
N PRO A 85 -5.61 -4.71 -10.30
CA PRO A 85 -6.74 -5.27 -9.56
C PRO A 85 -6.72 -4.99 -8.06
N VAL A 86 -5.54 -4.94 -7.43
CA VAL A 86 -5.42 -4.60 -6.00
C VAL A 86 -5.68 -3.12 -5.76
N HIS A 87 -5.18 -2.23 -6.64
CA HIS A 87 -5.47 -0.80 -6.56
C HIS A 87 -6.98 -0.53 -6.68
N LEU A 88 -7.65 -1.16 -7.64
CA LEU A 88 -9.09 -1.00 -7.86
C LEU A 88 -9.90 -1.58 -6.70
N ALA A 89 -9.49 -2.74 -6.16
CA ALA A 89 -10.12 -3.31 -4.99
C ALA A 89 -10.04 -2.37 -3.78
N LEU A 90 -8.87 -1.76 -3.52
CA LEU A 90 -8.68 -0.80 -2.44
C LEU A 90 -9.51 0.46 -2.65
N HIS A 91 -9.44 1.07 -3.83
CA HIS A 91 -10.26 2.25 -4.16
C HIS A 91 -11.76 1.94 -4.04
N GLY A 92 -12.21 0.78 -4.53
CA GLY A 92 -13.62 0.40 -4.55
C GLY A 92 -14.19 0.04 -3.18
N TYR A 93 -13.39 -0.58 -2.31
CA TYR A 93 -13.83 -1.01 -0.98
C TYR A 93 -13.72 0.11 0.06
N LEU A 94 -12.73 1.00 -0.06
CA LEU A 94 -12.46 2.06 0.91
C LEU A 94 -12.95 3.42 0.38
N PRO A 95 -14.02 4.01 0.95
CA PRO A 95 -14.66 5.20 0.40
C PRO A 95 -13.75 6.44 0.36
N ASP A 96 -12.85 6.57 1.34
CA ASP A 96 -11.91 7.69 1.47
C ASP A 96 -10.54 7.41 0.81
N CYS A 97 -10.39 6.29 0.12
CA CYS A 97 -9.15 5.93 -0.56
C CYS A 97 -9.03 6.67 -1.90
N GLU A 98 -8.30 7.78 -1.88
CA GLU A 98 -7.99 8.59 -3.05
C GLU A 98 -6.62 8.26 -3.65
N THR A 99 -5.70 7.66 -2.87
CA THR A 99 -4.35 7.30 -3.30
C THR A 99 -3.97 5.92 -2.81
N VAL A 100 -3.28 5.14 -3.67
CA VAL A 100 -2.67 3.85 -3.31
C VAL A 100 -1.22 3.82 -3.77
N VAL A 101 -0.32 3.33 -2.92
CA VAL A 101 1.11 3.16 -3.18
C VAL A 101 1.46 1.69 -2.99
N HIS A 102 2.12 1.09 -3.98
CA HIS A 102 2.64 -0.28 -3.94
C HIS A 102 4.16 -0.27 -4.01
N VAL A 103 4.81 -0.96 -3.08
CA VAL A 103 6.27 -1.02 -2.98
C VAL A 103 6.79 -2.44 -2.81
N ARG A 104 8.06 -2.63 -3.21
CA ARG A 104 8.74 -3.93 -3.13
C ARG A 104 10.00 -3.96 -2.26
N ALA A 105 10.32 -2.88 -1.54
CA ALA A 105 11.50 -2.84 -0.68
C ALA A 105 11.56 -4.01 0.30
N ALA A 106 12.68 -4.73 0.29
CA ALA A 106 12.91 -5.93 1.12
C ALA A 106 12.73 -5.66 2.63
N GLY A 107 12.95 -4.42 3.07
CA GLY A 107 12.80 -4.01 4.47
C GLY A 107 11.38 -4.08 5.03
N VAL A 108 10.36 -4.12 4.16
CA VAL A 108 8.93 -4.14 4.58
C VAL A 108 8.13 -5.28 3.95
N THR A 109 8.60 -5.88 2.86
CA THR A 109 7.82 -6.86 2.09
C THR A 109 7.93 -8.30 2.58
N THR A 110 8.83 -8.62 3.50
CA THR A 110 8.82 -9.95 4.13
C THR A 110 7.62 -10.06 5.08
N PRO A 111 6.91 -11.20 5.14
CA PRO A 111 5.79 -11.37 6.08
C PRO A 111 6.17 -11.06 7.54
N ALA A 112 7.40 -11.40 7.93
CA ALA A 112 7.91 -11.10 9.27
C ALA A 112 8.14 -9.60 9.51
N ALA A 113 8.72 -8.87 8.55
CA ALA A 113 8.90 -7.43 8.66
C ALA A 113 7.54 -6.72 8.65
N PHE A 114 6.68 -7.06 7.69
CA PHE A 114 5.33 -6.50 7.58
C PHE A 114 4.50 -6.74 8.84
N ALA A 115 4.50 -7.95 9.39
CA ALA A 115 3.77 -8.26 10.61
C ALA A 115 4.24 -7.42 11.81
N ARG A 116 5.56 -7.16 11.92
CA ARG A 116 6.10 -6.24 12.95
C ARG A 116 5.63 -4.81 12.70
N GLY A 117 5.69 -4.37 11.45
CA GLY A 117 5.33 -3.02 11.02
C GLY A 117 3.83 -2.70 11.15
N ALA A 118 2.97 -3.65 10.84
CA ALA A 118 1.51 -3.48 10.82
C ALA A 118 0.81 -3.93 12.12
N GLY A 119 1.49 -4.71 12.97
CA GLY A 119 0.91 -5.30 14.19
C GLY A 119 0.77 -4.37 15.41
N HIS A 120 1.22 -3.11 15.31
CA HIS A 120 1.21 -2.16 16.42
C HIS A 120 0.59 -0.82 15.98
N ALA A 121 -0.72 -0.78 15.80
CA ALA A 121 -1.46 0.47 15.70
C ALA A 121 -1.54 1.14 17.08
N GLY A 122 -0.44 1.76 17.51
CA GLY A 122 -0.38 2.71 18.61
C GLY A 122 0.60 3.82 18.26
N PRO A 123 0.41 5.06 18.78
CA PRO A 123 1.32 6.17 18.50
C PRO A 123 2.78 5.81 18.89
N PRO A 124 3.78 6.49 18.31
CA PRO A 124 5.19 6.23 18.59
C PRO A 124 5.48 6.29 20.09
N ALA A 125 6.50 5.53 20.52
CA ALA A 125 6.79 5.19 21.92
C ALA A 125 7.17 6.36 22.86
N ALA A 126 6.92 7.62 22.49
CA ALA A 126 7.13 8.78 23.34
C ALA A 126 5.90 9.17 24.18
N GLU A 127 4.68 8.66 23.88
CA GLU A 127 3.44 9.11 24.55
C GLU A 127 2.67 8.00 25.29
N ARG A 128 3.25 6.83 25.50
CA ARG A 128 2.56 5.73 26.19
C ARG A 128 2.68 5.84 27.73
N ASN A 129 1.96 6.79 28.31
CA ASN A 129 1.59 6.73 29.74
C ASN A 129 0.24 6.02 29.90
N LEU A 130 0.26 4.93 30.66
CA LEU A 130 -0.86 4.21 31.28
C LEU A 130 -2.19 4.15 30.49
N ARG A 131 -2.38 3.06 29.75
CA ARG A 131 -3.62 2.25 29.71
C ARG A 131 -3.38 1.06 28.77
N SER A 132 -3.25 -0.13 29.36
CA SER A 132 -3.14 -1.39 28.63
C SER A 132 -4.54 -1.82 28.17
N GLY A 133 -4.81 -1.70 26.86
CA GLY A 133 -5.83 -2.47 26.15
C GLY A 133 -5.17 -3.62 25.37
N PRO A 134 -5.93 -4.63 24.92
CA PRO A 134 -5.35 -5.77 24.21
C PRO A 134 -4.66 -5.31 22.92
N ALA A 135 -3.39 -5.67 22.80
CA ALA A 135 -2.60 -5.50 21.58
C ALA A 135 -3.03 -6.54 20.53
N GLY A 136 -3.09 -6.14 19.27
CA GLY A 136 -3.22 -7.07 18.14
C GLY A 136 -4.09 -6.55 17.01
N SER A 137 -3.54 -5.70 16.15
CA SER A 137 -4.00 -5.66 14.75
C SER A 137 -3.32 -6.82 14.03
N THR A 138 -4.08 -7.81 13.57
CA THR A 138 -3.52 -8.84 12.68
C THR A 138 -3.09 -8.11 11.39
N PRO A 139 -1.85 -8.29 10.92
CA PRO A 139 -1.43 -7.71 9.65
C PRO A 139 -2.33 -8.23 8.52
N THR A 140 -2.90 -7.32 7.74
CA THR A 140 -3.69 -7.66 6.56
C THR A 140 -2.78 -8.27 5.51
N MET A 141 -2.91 -9.58 5.26
CA MET A 141 -2.08 -10.30 4.30
C MET A 141 -2.92 -11.11 3.34
N LEU A 142 -2.55 -11.09 2.06
CA LEU A 142 -3.12 -11.92 1.01
C LEU A 142 -2.08 -12.92 0.49
N PRO A 143 -2.54 -14.10 0.01
CA PRO A 143 -1.69 -14.98 -0.77
C PRO A 143 -1.21 -14.30 -2.06
N ALA A 144 -0.24 -14.92 -2.74
CA ALA A 144 0.27 -14.41 -3.99
C ALA A 144 -0.84 -14.38 -5.05
N LEU A 145 -0.88 -13.30 -5.82
CA LEU A 145 -1.81 -13.19 -6.94
C LEU A 145 -1.41 -14.20 -8.02
N PRO A 146 -2.38 -14.81 -8.73
CA PRO A 146 -2.07 -15.60 -9.90
C PRO A 146 -1.44 -14.71 -10.98
N ALA A 147 -0.71 -15.32 -11.93
CA ALA A 147 -0.05 -14.58 -13.01
C ALA A 147 -1.00 -13.68 -13.83
N ARG A 148 -2.29 -14.05 -13.88
CA ARG A 148 -3.36 -13.19 -14.40
C ARG A 148 -4.45 -13.05 -13.33
N PRO A 149 -4.41 -11.99 -12.51
CA PRO A 149 -5.42 -11.74 -11.49
C PRO A 149 -6.79 -11.47 -12.13
N ASP A 150 -7.83 -12.08 -11.56
CA ASP A 150 -9.23 -11.77 -11.88
C ASP A 150 -9.69 -10.59 -11.01
N PRO A 151 -10.14 -9.47 -11.59
CA PRO A 151 -10.48 -8.27 -10.81
C PRO A 151 -11.55 -8.50 -9.75
N GLY A 152 -12.59 -9.29 -10.06
CA GLY A 152 -13.68 -9.57 -9.13
C GLY A 152 -13.21 -10.40 -7.94
N ARG A 153 -12.47 -11.48 -8.21
CA ARG A 153 -11.89 -12.33 -7.17
C ARG A 153 -10.88 -11.57 -6.32
N THR A 154 -10.00 -10.76 -6.92
CA THR A 154 -9.06 -9.93 -6.18
C THR A 154 -9.78 -8.94 -5.27
N ALA A 155 -10.87 -8.33 -5.75
CA ALA A 155 -11.69 -7.45 -4.92
C ALA A 155 -12.31 -8.16 -3.72
N ASP A 156 -12.85 -9.37 -3.92
CA ASP A 156 -13.40 -10.18 -2.82
C ASP A 156 -12.33 -10.60 -1.81
N GLU A 157 -11.14 -10.99 -2.26
CA GLU A 157 -10.03 -11.37 -1.39
C GLU A 157 -9.53 -10.17 -0.57
N VAL A 158 -9.30 -9.01 -1.21
CA VAL A 158 -8.92 -7.77 -0.53
C VAL A 158 -9.96 -7.36 0.51
N ARG A 159 -11.24 -7.39 0.12
CA ARG A 159 -12.35 -7.07 1.03
C ARG A 159 -12.37 -8.01 2.23
N ALA A 160 -12.30 -9.33 2.01
CA ALA A 160 -12.30 -10.30 3.09
C ALA A 160 -11.11 -10.11 4.05
N ALA A 161 -9.93 -9.77 3.52
CA ALA A 161 -8.77 -9.49 4.33
C ALA A 161 -8.94 -8.23 5.19
N LEU A 162 -9.55 -7.17 4.64
CA LEU A 162 -9.79 -5.91 5.34
C LEU A 162 -10.97 -5.97 6.32
N ASP A 163 -12.06 -6.68 5.99
CA ASP A 163 -13.19 -6.93 6.90
C ASP A 163 -12.73 -7.66 8.18
N GLY A 164 -11.68 -8.50 8.07
CA GLY A 164 -11.07 -9.21 9.19
C GLY A 164 -10.23 -8.32 10.13
N THR A 165 -10.08 -7.03 9.82
CA THR A 165 -9.26 -6.11 10.62
C THR A 165 -10.09 -5.32 11.63
N ALA A 166 -9.56 -5.14 12.84
CA ALA A 166 -10.18 -4.28 13.83
C ALA A 166 -10.15 -2.81 13.39
N ALA A 167 -11.19 -2.04 13.74
CA ALA A 167 -11.21 -0.60 13.54
C ALA A 167 -9.92 0.05 14.09
N GLY A 168 -9.17 0.74 13.23
CA GLY A 168 -7.86 1.32 13.56
C GLY A 168 -6.64 0.55 13.05
N ALA A 169 -6.81 -0.52 12.27
CA ALA A 169 -5.70 -1.17 11.56
C ALA A 169 -4.99 -0.18 10.60
N PRO A 170 -3.66 -0.31 10.42
CA PRO A 170 -2.91 0.57 9.55
C PRO A 170 -3.38 0.44 8.09
N ALA A 171 -3.30 1.54 7.35
CA ALA A 171 -3.61 1.61 5.92
C ALA A 171 -2.56 0.84 5.09
N ALA A 172 -2.52 -0.48 5.25
CA ALA A 172 -1.49 -1.37 4.78
C ALA A 172 -2.03 -2.77 4.46
N LEU A 173 -1.59 -3.33 3.34
CA LEU A 173 -1.89 -4.69 2.90
C LEU A 173 -0.62 -5.31 2.30
N LEU A 174 -0.23 -6.49 2.77
CA LEU A 174 0.82 -7.27 2.12
C LEU A 174 0.20 -8.31 1.18
N VAL A 175 0.67 -8.35 -0.05
CA VAL A 175 0.36 -9.41 -1.01
C VAL A 175 1.64 -10.22 -1.22
N ALA A 176 1.60 -11.52 -0.90
CA ALA A 176 2.79 -12.37 -0.99
C ALA A 176 3.38 -12.36 -2.40
N ASP A 177 4.71 -12.34 -2.52
CA ASP A 177 5.47 -12.24 -3.78
C ASP A 177 5.19 -11.02 -4.68
N THR A 178 4.24 -10.16 -4.31
CA THR A 178 3.88 -8.91 -5.00
C THR A 178 4.44 -7.69 -4.26
N GLY A 179 4.17 -7.54 -2.97
CA GLY A 179 4.66 -6.43 -2.15
C GLY A 179 3.63 -5.81 -1.22
N VAL A 180 3.96 -4.64 -0.66
CA VAL A 180 3.13 -3.92 0.31
C VAL A 180 2.37 -2.80 -0.40
N PHE A 181 1.08 -2.73 -0.15
CA PHE A 181 0.18 -1.67 -0.58
C PHE A 181 -0.18 -0.81 0.62
N THR A 182 -0.05 0.51 0.49
CA THR A 182 -0.58 1.48 1.45
C THR A 182 -1.52 2.44 0.74
N TRP A 183 -2.41 3.09 1.50
CA TRP A 183 -3.42 3.98 0.93
C TRP A 183 -3.74 5.16 1.84
N GLY A 184 -4.47 6.14 1.30
CA GLY A 184 -4.92 7.30 2.05
C GLY A 184 -5.83 8.24 1.26
N ARG A 185 -6.29 9.31 1.91
CA ARG A 185 -7.09 10.40 1.32
C ARG A 185 -6.28 11.30 0.41
N ASP A 186 -4.96 11.22 0.56
CA ASP A 186 -4.00 11.82 -0.34
C ASP A 186 -2.71 11.01 -0.32
N LEU A 187 -1.78 11.43 -1.19
CA LEU A 187 -0.49 10.81 -1.29
C LEU A 187 0.34 10.92 0.00
N GLY A 188 0.20 12.02 0.75
CA GLY A 188 0.93 12.21 2.00
C GLY A 188 0.54 11.17 3.04
N GLU A 189 -0.75 10.87 3.16
CA GLU A 189 -1.24 9.80 4.05
C GLU A 189 -0.75 8.42 3.63
N ALA A 190 -0.82 8.09 2.33
CA ALA A 190 -0.36 6.80 1.83
C ALA A 190 1.16 6.59 2.07
N LEU A 191 1.96 7.65 1.89
CA LEU A 191 3.40 7.63 2.15
C LEU A 191 3.70 7.58 3.66
N ALA A 192 2.98 8.33 4.48
CA ALA A 192 3.15 8.29 5.94
C ALA A 192 2.80 6.91 6.52
N ALA A 193 1.78 6.24 5.97
CA ALA A 193 1.47 4.86 6.31
C ALA A 193 2.64 3.93 5.98
N LEU A 194 3.26 4.09 4.81
CA LEU A 194 4.43 3.31 4.39
C LEU A 194 5.64 3.55 5.30
N ASP A 195 5.97 4.81 5.58
CA ASP A 195 7.08 5.19 6.47
C ASP A 195 6.87 4.61 7.88
N GLY A 196 5.63 4.66 8.39
CA GLY A 196 5.30 4.08 9.69
C GLY A 196 5.51 2.56 9.72
N ILE A 197 5.19 1.84 8.64
CA ILE A 197 5.48 0.40 8.53
C ILE A 197 6.99 0.19 8.56
N GLU A 198 7.76 0.99 7.83
CA GLU A 198 9.22 0.87 7.79
C GLU A 198 9.87 1.03 9.16
N GLU A 199 9.55 2.13 9.82
CA GLU A 199 10.11 2.48 11.13
C GLU A 199 9.85 1.35 12.14
N ARG A 200 8.61 0.86 12.18
CA ARG A 200 8.22 -0.26 13.05
C ARG A 200 8.83 -1.60 12.62
N SER A 201 9.12 -1.79 11.33
CA SER A 201 9.79 -2.99 10.82
C SER A 201 11.27 -3.05 11.19
N ARG A 202 11.94 -1.88 11.29
CA ARG A 202 13.37 -1.76 11.63
C ARG A 202 13.65 -1.74 13.14
N SER A 203 12.67 -1.38 13.96
CA SER A 203 12.86 -1.30 15.41
C SER A 203 13.09 -2.70 16.00
N PRO A 204 14.21 -2.96 16.71
CA PRO A 204 14.37 -4.21 17.42
C PRO A 204 13.28 -4.26 18.49
N LEU A 205 12.51 -5.36 18.52
CA LEU A 205 11.73 -5.72 19.70
C LEU A 205 12.67 -5.60 20.90
N ARG A 206 12.40 -4.67 21.83
CA ARG A 206 13.02 -4.80 23.15
C ARG A 206 12.60 -6.19 23.63
N PRO A 207 13.53 -7.09 23.98
CA PRO A 207 13.14 -8.33 24.61
C PRO A 207 12.24 -7.98 25.79
N GLY A 208 11.07 -8.62 25.85
CA GLY A 208 10.14 -8.46 26.94
C GLY A 208 10.89 -8.59 28.27
N ALA A 209 10.53 -7.73 29.22
CA ALA A 209 11.00 -7.81 30.59
C ALA A 209 10.39 -9.05 31.28
N ASP A 210 10.81 -10.23 30.84
CA ASP A 210 10.63 -11.53 31.46
C ASP A 210 11.86 -12.38 31.11
N ALA A 211 13.04 -11.92 31.53
CA ALA A 211 14.12 -12.84 31.83
C ALA A 211 13.86 -13.32 33.27
N PRO A 212 13.60 -14.62 33.52
CA PRO A 212 13.53 -15.10 34.89
C PRO A 212 14.87 -14.85 35.57
N ASP A 213 14.80 -14.26 36.76
CA ASP A 213 15.93 -14.05 37.66
C ASP A 213 16.71 -15.37 37.85
N PRO A 214 18.01 -15.44 37.49
CA PRO A 214 18.81 -16.64 37.70
C PRO A 214 19.11 -16.94 39.19
N ALA A 215 18.60 -16.16 40.15
CA ALA A 215 18.84 -16.35 41.58
C ALA A 215 17.91 -17.36 42.30
N GLY A 216 17.14 -18.18 41.56
CA GLY A 216 16.12 -19.07 42.16
C GLY A 216 16.54 -20.49 42.57
N TRP A 217 17.82 -20.88 42.46
CA TRP A 217 18.27 -22.24 42.82
C TRP A 217 19.26 -22.23 43.99
N THR A 218 18.75 -21.92 45.18
CA THR A 218 19.34 -22.41 46.44
C THR A 218 18.25 -22.66 47.46
N ARG A 219 17.77 -23.92 47.53
CA ARG A 219 17.63 -24.73 48.75
C ARG A 219 17.09 -26.11 48.43
#